data_AF-A0A2S6U065-F1
#
_entry.id   AF-A0A2S6U065-F1
#
_cell.length_a   1.000
_cell.length_b   1.000
_cell.length_c   1.000
_cell.angle_alpha   90.00
_cell.angle_beta   90.00
_cell.angle_gamma   90.00
#
_symmetry.space_group_name_H-M   'P 1'
#
loop_
_entity.id
_entity.type
_entity.pdbx_description
1 polymer ?
#
loop_
_entity_poly.entity_id
_entity_poly.type
_entity_poly.pdbx_seq_one_letter_code
_entity_poly.pdbx_strand_id
1 'polypeptide(L)'
;MDDSWEVGFEYMEEYIIANGNADLSANYVCPDGFQLGRWVERQRLQKNSMDLQKRRQLDQLKGWTWSPKDTSWDEGFEYLEEYVAAYGDADVPVKHTAPDGYKLYRWVERQRLARDQLSEERMRKLEKLQGWRW
;
A
#
# COMPACT_ATOMS: atom_id res chain seq x y z
N MET A 1 19.85 -0.75 -24.90
CA MET A 1 19.59 0.65 -24.52
C MET A 1 18.45 0.61 -23.55
N ASP A 2 18.76 0.95 -22.31
CA ASP A 2 17.91 0.82 -21.12
C ASP A 2 17.06 2.11 -20.94
N ASP A 3 16.75 2.77 -22.05
CA ASP A 3 16.23 4.16 -22.11
C ASP A 3 14.89 4.32 -21.37
N SER A 4 14.16 3.22 -21.14
CA SER A 4 12.92 3.26 -20.37
C SER A 4 13.11 3.23 -18.84
N TRP A 5 14.30 2.87 -18.34
CA TRP A 5 14.58 2.85 -16.90
C TRP A 5 14.86 4.25 -16.38
N GLU A 6 15.85 4.94 -16.96
CA GLU A 6 16.30 6.26 -16.51
C GLU A 6 15.14 7.27 -16.54
N VAL A 7 14.41 7.32 -17.66
CA VAL A 7 13.21 8.17 -17.81
C VAL A 7 12.14 7.84 -16.79
N GLY A 8 11.86 6.55 -16.55
CA GLY A 8 10.85 6.14 -15.59
C GLY A 8 11.24 6.43 -14.15
N PHE A 9 12.53 6.34 -13.83
CA PHE A 9 13.06 6.65 -12.51
C PHE A 9 13.02 8.16 -12.23
N GLU A 10 13.42 8.99 -13.20
CA GLU A 10 13.34 10.45 -13.12
C GLU A 10 11.89 10.92 -12.89
N TYR A 11 10.93 10.39 -13.68
CA TYR A 11 9.51 10.70 -13.45
C TYR A 11 8.98 10.23 -12.10
N MET A 12 9.53 9.15 -11.56
CA MET A 12 9.17 8.69 -10.22
C MET A 12 9.69 9.65 -9.13
N GLU A 13 10.92 10.15 -9.28
CA GLU A 13 11.49 11.16 -8.38
C GLU A 13 10.68 12.46 -8.42
N GLU A 14 10.37 12.97 -9.62
CA GLU A 14 9.53 14.15 -9.80
C GLU A 14 8.14 13.97 -9.16
N TYR A 15 7.53 12.79 -9.35
CA TYR A 15 6.24 12.47 -8.74
C TYR A 15 6.31 12.52 -7.22
N ILE A 16 7.36 11.94 -6.62
CA ILE A 16 7.57 11.94 -5.17
C ILE A 16 7.82 13.35 -4.65
N ILE A 17 8.58 14.18 -5.38
CA ILE A 17 8.79 15.58 -5.02
C ILE A 17 7.47 16.35 -5.02
N ALA A 18 6.61 16.12 -6.02
CA ALA A 18 5.32 16.80 -6.14
C ALA A 18 4.26 16.32 -5.13
N ASN A 19 4.20 15.03 -4.85
CA ASN A 19 3.12 14.41 -4.05
C ASN A 19 3.55 14.03 -2.63
N GLY A 20 4.84 13.99 -2.35
CA GLY A 20 5.41 13.59 -1.06
C GLY A 20 5.38 12.08 -0.78
N ASN A 21 4.87 11.27 -1.70
CA ASN A 21 4.79 9.81 -1.59
C ASN A 21 4.97 9.11 -2.95
N ALA A 22 5.12 7.79 -2.91
CA ALA A 22 5.21 6.91 -4.08
C ALA A 22 3.91 6.13 -4.34
N ASP A 23 2.77 6.65 -3.88
CA ASP A 23 1.46 6.08 -4.13
C ASP A 23 0.87 6.69 -5.39
N LEU A 24 0.89 5.92 -6.48
CA LEU A 24 0.32 6.30 -7.76
C LEU A 24 -0.55 5.18 -8.31
N SER A 25 -1.60 5.58 -9.02
CA SER A 25 -2.46 4.64 -9.74
C SER A 25 -1.68 3.93 -10.85
N ALA A 26 -1.98 2.66 -11.08
CA ALA A 26 -1.50 1.88 -12.22
C ALA A 26 -1.75 2.55 -13.58
N ASN A 27 -2.79 3.40 -13.65
CA ASN A 27 -3.18 4.14 -14.85
C ASN A 27 -2.65 5.57 -14.87
N TYR A 28 -1.77 5.97 -13.95
CA TYR A 28 -1.20 7.31 -13.95
C TYR A 28 -0.32 7.52 -15.20
N VAL A 29 -0.55 8.65 -15.85
CA VAL A 29 0.17 9.09 -17.06
C VAL A 29 0.72 10.49 -16.81
N CYS A 30 2.02 10.66 -17.05
CA CYS A 30 2.68 11.96 -16.97
C CYS A 30 2.13 12.92 -18.04
N PRO A 31 2.28 14.25 -17.88
CA PRO A 31 1.77 15.23 -18.83
C PRO A 31 2.28 15.07 -20.27
N ASP A 32 3.45 14.48 -20.45
CA ASP A 32 4.08 14.18 -21.74
C ASP A 32 3.56 12.87 -22.39
N GLY A 33 2.68 12.14 -21.70
CA GLY A 33 2.13 10.87 -22.15
C GLY A 33 2.85 9.61 -21.63
N PHE A 34 3.89 9.76 -20.79
CA PHE A 34 4.59 8.61 -20.23
C PHE A 34 3.72 7.86 -19.21
N GLN A 35 3.53 6.54 -19.39
CA GLN A 35 2.70 5.70 -18.52
C GLN A 35 3.45 5.28 -17.25
N LEU A 36 3.75 6.24 -16.37
CA LEU A 36 4.50 6.00 -15.13
C LEU A 36 3.84 4.94 -14.24
N GLY A 37 2.51 4.92 -14.15
CA GLY A 37 1.78 3.91 -13.37
C GLY A 37 2.11 2.46 -13.80
N ARG A 38 2.09 2.20 -15.12
CA ARG A 38 2.44 0.88 -15.65
C ARG A 38 3.92 0.57 -15.51
N TRP A 39 4.77 1.58 -15.64
CA TRP A 39 6.21 1.42 -15.42
C TRP A 39 6.47 0.97 -13.97
N VAL A 40 5.85 1.61 -12.99
CA VAL A 40 5.96 1.26 -11.57
C VAL A 40 5.45 -0.15 -11.28
N GLU A 41 4.29 -0.53 -11.84
CA GLU A 41 3.77 -1.91 -11.70
C GLU A 41 4.75 -2.94 -12.26
N ARG A 42 5.32 -2.67 -13.44
CA ARG A 42 6.33 -3.55 -14.04
C ARG A 42 7.55 -3.71 -13.14
N GLN A 43 8.04 -2.62 -12.53
CA GLN A 43 9.16 -2.69 -11.60
C GLN A 43 8.82 -3.57 -10.38
N ARG A 44 7.62 -3.39 -9.80
CA ARG A 44 7.16 -4.19 -8.66
C ARG A 44 7.05 -5.68 -9.00
N LEU A 45 6.54 -6.02 -10.19
CA LEU A 45 6.44 -7.41 -10.67
C LEU A 45 7.82 -8.04 -10.94
N GLN A 46 8.78 -7.26 -11.41
CA GLN A 46 10.12 -7.73 -11.76
C GLN A 46 11.11 -7.70 -10.58
N LYS A 47 10.67 -7.41 -9.35
CA LYS A 47 11.52 -7.28 -8.16
C LYS A 47 12.57 -8.39 -8.00
N ASN A 48 12.20 -9.65 -8.27
CA ASN A 48 13.05 -10.82 -8.08
C ASN A 48 14.02 -11.08 -9.25
N SER A 49 13.74 -10.53 -10.43
CA SER A 49 14.54 -10.68 -11.65
C SER A 49 15.26 -9.39 -12.06
N MET A 50 15.10 -8.31 -11.29
CA MET A 50 15.70 -7.01 -11.53
C MET A 50 17.16 -6.97 -11.06
N ASP A 51 17.96 -6.15 -11.72
CA ASP A 51 19.32 -5.83 -11.30
C ASP A 51 19.36 -5.22 -9.88
N LEU A 52 20.40 -5.56 -9.12
CA LEU A 52 20.54 -5.15 -7.73
C LEU A 52 20.69 -3.63 -7.58
N GLN A 53 21.35 -2.95 -8.53
CA GLN A 53 21.51 -1.49 -8.47
C GLN A 53 20.16 -0.80 -8.67
N LYS A 54 19.40 -1.23 -9.67
CA LYS A 54 18.04 -0.73 -9.93
C LYS A 54 17.10 -0.91 -8.74
N ARG A 55 17.18 -2.08 -8.10
CA ARG A 55 16.43 -2.36 -6.87
C ARG A 55 16.80 -1.40 -5.75
N ARG A 56 18.11 -1.19 -5.52
CA ARG A 56 18.60 -0.25 -4.49
C ARG A 56 18.18 1.19 -4.75
N GLN A 57 18.15 1.63 -6.01
CA GLN A 57 17.67 2.97 -6.36
C GLN A 57 16.20 3.15 -5.96
N LEU A 58 15.34 2.19 -6.31
CA LEU A 58 13.93 2.23 -5.91
C LEU A 58 13.73 2.12 -4.39
N ASP A 59 14.54 1.30 -3.70
CA ASP A 59 14.51 1.17 -2.23
C ASP A 59 14.82 2.48 -1.50
N GLN A 60 15.53 3.42 -2.14
CA GLN A 60 15.88 4.72 -1.55
C GLN A 60 14.80 5.79 -1.77
N LEU A 61 13.80 5.52 -2.62
CA LEU A 61 12.73 6.46 -2.89
C LEU A 61 11.80 6.59 -1.69
N LYS A 62 11.53 7.84 -1.29
CA LYS A 62 10.67 8.13 -0.13
C LYS A 62 9.25 7.63 -0.37
N GLY A 63 8.76 6.78 0.53
CA GLY A 63 7.42 6.19 0.45
C GLY A 63 7.29 5.04 -0.55
N TRP A 64 8.39 4.62 -1.20
CA TRP A 64 8.37 3.48 -2.11
C TRP A 64 8.12 2.18 -1.34
N THR A 65 7.18 1.41 -1.86
CA THR A 65 6.92 0.05 -1.42
C THR A 65 6.77 -0.87 -2.62
N TRP A 66 7.39 -2.04 -2.50
CA TRP A 66 7.28 -3.12 -3.49
C TRP A 66 5.90 -3.75 -3.50
N SER A 67 5.20 -3.69 -2.37
CA SER A 67 3.87 -4.27 -2.17
C SER A 67 2.94 -3.25 -1.51
N PRO A 68 2.46 -2.22 -2.22
CA PRO A 68 1.58 -1.20 -1.64
C PRO A 68 0.31 -1.78 -1.03
N LYS A 69 -0.22 -2.84 -1.64
CA LYS A 69 -1.38 -3.56 -1.11
C LYS A 69 -1.09 -4.22 0.24
N ASP A 70 0.15 -4.66 0.45
CA ASP A 70 0.56 -5.29 1.71
C ASP A 70 0.82 -4.22 2.77
N THR A 71 1.55 -3.15 2.41
CA THR A 71 1.75 -1.99 3.29
C THR A 71 0.42 -1.37 3.72
N SER A 72 -0.54 -1.19 2.81
CA SER A 72 -1.88 -0.69 3.14
C SER A 72 -2.70 -1.65 4.00
N TRP A 73 -2.41 -2.96 3.94
CA TRP A 73 -3.04 -3.93 4.82
C TRP A 73 -2.43 -3.86 6.22
N ASP A 74 -1.10 -3.87 6.33
CA ASP A 74 -0.40 -3.81 7.62
C ASP A 74 -0.71 -2.50 8.35
N GLU A 75 -0.73 -1.36 7.65
CA GLU A 75 -1.13 -0.06 8.19
C GLU A 75 -2.58 -0.07 8.72
N GLY A 76 -3.53 -0.59 7.93
CA GLY A 76 -4.91 -0.71 8.39
C GLY A 76 -5.10 -1.67 9.56
N PHE A 77 -4.25 -2.70 9.64
CA PHE A 77 -4.22 -3.63 10.76
C PHE A 77 -3.66 -2.96 12.02
N GLU A 78 -2.61 -2.17 11.92
CA GLU A 78 -2.05 -1.39 13.03
C GLU A 78 -3.08 -0.42 13.62
N TYR A 79 -3.81 0.34 12.79
CA TYR A 79 -4.91 1.18 13.27
C TYR A 79 -6.02 0.38 13.96
N LEU A 80 -6.28 -0.85 13.50
CA LEU A 80 -7.27 -1.71 14.16
C LEU A 80 -6.74 -2.23 15.51
N GLU A 81 -5.46 -2.56 15.62
CA GLU A 81 -4.82 -2.92 16.89
C GLU A 81 -4.88 -1.76 17.89
N GLU A 82 -4.57 -0.55 17.46
CA GLU A 82 -4.70 0.67 18.27
C GLU A 82 -6.15 0.90 18.71
N TYR A 83 -7.12 0.72 17.81
CA TYR A 83 -8.53 0.83 18.14
C TYR A 83 -8.94 -0.20 19.19
N VAL A 84 -8.58 -1.47 19.00
CA VAL A 84 -8.89 -2.54 19.97
C VAL A 84 -8.23 -2.27 21.32
N ALA A 85 -6.99 -1.76 21.33
CA ALA A 85 -6.31 -1.38 22.57
C ALA A 85 -7.00 -0.21 23.30
N ALA A 86 -7.59 0.74 22.56
CA ALA A 86 -8.26 1.90 23.13
C ALA A 86 -9.71 1.62 23.58
N TYR A 87 -10.47 0.84 22.81
CA TYR A 87 -11.91 0.63 23.02
C TYR A 87 -12.27 -0.77 23.54
N GLY A 88 -11.33 -1.73 23.49
CA GLY A 88 -11.48 -3.07 24.04
C GLY A 88 -12.10 -4.11 23.11
N ASP A 89 -12.55 -3.70 21.91
CA ASP A 89 -13.04 -4.62 20.88
C ASP A 89 -12.79 -4.10 19.45
N ALA A 90 -12.95 -5.00 18.48
CA ALA A 90 -12.82 -4.72 17.05
C ALA A 90 -14.15 -4.31 16.38
N ASP A 91 -15.14 -3.86 17.16
CA ASP A 91 -16.42 -3.37 16.64
C ASP A 91 -16.32 -1.89 16.25
N VAL A 92 -15.62 -1.64 15.13
CA VAL A 92 -15.39 -0.28 14.62
C VAL A 92 -16.70 0.32 14.08
N PRO A 93 -17.20 1.44 14.64
CA PRO A 93 -18.41 2.08 14.18
C PRO A 93 -18.30 2.57 12.73
N VAL A 94 -19.42 2.56 12.02
CA VAL A 94 -19.50 3.14 10.67
C VAL A 94 -19.14 4.64 10.76
N LYS A 95 -18.24 5.09 9.87
CA LYS A 95 -17.63 6.44 9.85
C LYS A 95 -16.50 6.68 10.85
N HIS A 96 -16.08 5.70 11.65
CA HIS A 96 -14.92 5.88 12.52
C HIS A 96 -13.62 6.08 11.71
N THR A 97 -12.90 7.15 12.03
CA THR A 97 -11.60 7.49 11.42
C THR A 97 -10.52 7.54 12.49
N ALA A 98 -9.33 7.04 12.16
CA ALA A 98 -8.15 7.19 13.02
C ALA A 98 -7.77 8.68 13.15
N PRO A 99 -6.92 9.05 14.12
CA PRO A 99 -6.57 10.45 14.43
C PRO A 99 -6.01 11.26 13.25
N ASP A 100 -5.39 10.61 12.28
CA ASP A 100 -4.83 11.20 11.07
C ASP A 100 -5.80 11.25 9.87
N GLY A 101 -7.05 10.82 10.07
CA GLY A 101 -8.08 10.79 9.04
C GLY A 101 -8.19 9.46 8.30
N TYR A 102 -7.41 8.43 8.65
CA TYR A 102 -7.54 7.10 8.07
C TYR A 102 -8.94 6.52 8.29
N LYS A 103 -9.63 6.12 7.22
CA LYS A 103 -11.02 5.61 7.28
C LYS A 103 -11.07 4.15 7.71
N LEU A 104 -10.74 3.89 8.98
CA LEU A 104 -10.64 2.54 9.56
C LEU A 104 -11.91 1.71 9.32
N TYR A 105 -13.11 2.31 9.46
CA TYR A 105 -14.37 1.59 9.21
C TYR A 105 -14.45 0.94 7.83
N ARG A 106 -13.95 1.62 6.78
CA ARG A 106 -13.96 1.07 5.40
C ARG A 106 -12.94 -0.06 5.26
N TRP A 107 -11.80 0.08 5.90
CA TRP A 107 -10.78 -0.95 5.85
C TRP A 107 -11.28 -2.23 6.52
N VAL A 108 -11.91 -2.12 7.69
CA VAL A 108 -12.53 -3.24 8.42
C VAL A 108 -13.63 -3.89 7.60
N GLU A 109 -14.55 -3.11 7.03
CA GLU A 109 -15.61 -3.61 6.14
C GLU A 109 -15.03 -4.37 4.94
N ARG A 110 -13.97 -3.84 4.31
CA ARG A 110 -13.28 -4.52 3.21
C ARG A 110 -12.69 -5.86 3.64
N GLN A 111 -12.11 -5.95 4.83
CA GLN A 111 -11.57 -7.23 5.32
C GLN A 111 -12.71 -8.24 5.52
N ARG A 112 -13.80 -7.84 6.18
CA ARG A 112 -14.97 -8.71 6.42
C ARG A 112 -15.54 -9.26 5.11
N LEU A 113 -15.67 -8.42 4.08
CA LEU A 113 -16.14 -8.83 2.75
C LEU A 113 -15.13 -9.69 1.96
N ALA A 114 -13.83 -9.47 2.18
CA ALA A 114 -12.76 -10.15 1.45
C ALA A 114 -12.23 -11.39 2.17
N ARG A 115 -12.97 -11.96 3.15
CA ARG A 115 -12.55 -13.12 3.95
C ARG A 115 -11.89 -14.21 3.13
N ASP A 116 -12.55 -14.66 2.06
CA ASP A 116 -12.08 -15.78 1.22
C ASP A 116 -10.90 -15.40 0.30
N GLN A 117 -10.56 -14.12 0.22
CA GLN A 117 -9.46 -13.58 -0.59
C GLN A 117 -8.25 -13.21 0.27
N LEU A 118 -8.35 -13.29 1.60
CA LEU A 118 -7.25 -13.03 2.51
C LEU A 118 -6.33 -14.24 2.62
N SER A 119 -5.03 -13.99 2.79
CA SER A 119 -4.10 -15.05 3.11
C SER A 119 -4.41 -15.63 4.50
N GLU A 120 -4.05 -16.90 4.73
CA GLU A 120 -4.22 -17.55 6.03
C GLU A 120 -3.58 -16.75 7.17
N GLU A 121 -2.42 -16.15 6.92
CA GLU A 121 -1.72 -15.31 7.90
C GLU A 121 -2.56 -14.09 8.30
N ARG A 122 -3.16 -13.39 7.32
CA ARG A 122 -4.00 -12.21 7.56
C ARG A 122 -5.27 -12.56 8.30
N MET A 123 -5.91 -13.67 7.94
CA MET A 123 -7.07 -14.17 8.67
C MET A 123 -6.71 -14.46 10.13
N ARG A 124 -5.59 -15.17 10.38
CA ARG A 124 -5.12 -15.47 11.74
C ARG A 124 -4.78 -14.21 12.54
N LYS A 125 -4.21 -13.18 11.92
CA LYS A 125 -3.95 -11.89 12.59
C LYS A 125 -5.24 -11.21 13.03
N LEU A 126 -6.23 -11.13 12.15
CA LEU A 126 -7.53 -10.52 12.46
C LEU A 126 -8.31 -11.29 13.53
N GLU A 127 -8.34 -12.63 13.44
CA GLU A 127 -9.05 -13.49 14.41
C GLU A 127 -8.44 -13.46 15.82
N LYS A 128 -7.19 -13.03 15.96
CA LYS A 128 -6.57 -12.81 17.28
C LYS A 128 -7.06 -11.54 17.97
N LEU A 129 -7.65 -10.60 17.23
CA LEU A 129 -8.14 -9.35 17.81
C LEU A 129 -9.41 -9.60 18.62
N GLN A 130 -9.44 -9.03 19.83
CA GLN A 130 -10.59 -9.12 20.71
C GLN A 130 -11.83 -8.53 20.03
N GLY A 131 -12.90 -9.31 19.92
CA GLY A 131 -14.15 -8.86 19.31
C GLY A 131 -14.18 -8.86 17.77
N TRP A 132 -13.15 -9.37 17.09
CA TRP A 132 -13.21 -9.55 15.64
C TRP A 132 -14.28 -10.55 15.23
N ARG A 133 -15.09 -10.16 14.23
CA ARG A 133 -16.13 -11.00 13.63
C ARG A 133 -16.14 -10.77 12.12
N TRP A 134 -16.30 -11.85 11.38
CA TRP A 134 -16.44 -11.87 9.93
C TRP A 134 -17.86 -11.46 9.52
#